data_AF-A0AAV6SD54-F1
#
_entry.id   AF-A0AAV6SD54-F1
#
_cell.length_a   1.000
_cell.length_b   1.000
_cell.length_c   1.000
_cell.angle_alpha   90.00
_cell.angle_beta   90.00
_cell.angle_gamma   90.00
#
_symmetry.space_group_name_H-M   'P 1'
#
loop_
_entity.id
_entity.type
_entity.pdbx_description
1 polymer ?
#
loop_
_entity_poly.entity_id
_entity_poly.type
_entity_poly.pdbx_seq_one_letter_code
_entity_poly.pdbx_strand_id
1 'polypeptide(L)'
;MFPPVKKDRIITQLPKCFSPDAALHTKDSFHPQVKAVCRVQKSDTVSFNIAKVIVVGDVSVGKTCLISSFCKGEIDKNYKATIGVDFEMERFEVLGVPFSLQLWDTAGQERFKCIASTYYRGAQAIIVVFDLSSVSSLVHARQWLEDAMKDNDPSSVLLFLVGTKKDLSNPEQLAKVEQEAIRLSEEIKAEYWAVSAKSGDGIRDFFLRVASLTFEASVLSELEKNGSRNAGDIIRLTETNHTPAKRKPNCC
;
A
#
# COMPACT_ATOMS: atom_id res chain seq x y z
N MET A 1 8.13 14.63 21.99
CA MET A 1 7.15 15.16 21.01
C MET A 1 7.72 14.89 19.63
N PHE A 2 7.04 14.11 18.80
CA PHE A 2 7.52 13.86 17.44
C PHE A 2 7.44 15.14 16.60
N PRO A 3 8.34 15.36 15.63
CA PRO A 3 8.25 16.51 14.75
C PRO A 3 6.91 16.51 13.99
N PRO A 4 6.34 17.69 13.72
CA PRO A 4 5.08 17.81 13.00
C PRO A 4 5.20 17.20 11.59
N VAL A 5 4.10 16.62 11.09
CA VAL A 5 4.01 16.09 9.73
C VAL A 5 4.34 17.20 8.72
N LYS A 6 5.15 16.90 7.71
CA LYS A 6 5.50 17.86 6.65
C LYS A 6 4.23 18.30 5.91
N LYS A 7 4.09 19.58 5.57
CA LYS A 7 2.88 20.13 4.92
C LYS A 7 2.49 19.40 3.62
N ASP A 8 3.50 18.93 2.89
CA ASP A 8 3.34 18.22 1.62
C ASP A 8 2.94 16.74 1.78
N ARG A 9 2.76 16.26 3.03
CA ARG A 9 2.25 14.94 3.43
C ARG A 9 0.84 14.99 4.05
N ILE A 10 0.20 16.16 4.02
CA ILE A 10 -1.18 16.35 4.47
C ILE A 10 -2.12 16.06 3.29
N ILE A 11 -3.05 15.12 3.48
CA ILE A 11 -3.97 14.60 2.47
C ILE A 11 -5.41 14.88 2.93
N THR A 12 -6.07 15.82 2.28
CA THR A 12 -7.48 16.18 2.56
C THR A 12 -8.44 15.67 1.49
N GLN A 13 -7.93 15.28 0.33
CA GLN A 13 -8.66 14.73 -0.80
C GLN A 13 -7.91 13.53 -1.35
N LEU A 14 -8.64 12.58 -1.95
CA LEU A 14 -8.04 11.40 -2.54
C LEU A 14 -7.22 11.82 -3.78
N PRO A 15 -5.90 11.58 -3.83
CA PRO A 15 -5.09 11.90 -5.00
C PRO A 15 -5.59 11.14 -6.23
N LYS A 16 -5.49 11.76 -7.40
CA LYS A 16 -5.87 11.13 -8.66
C LYS A 16 -4.96 9.93 -8.96
N CYS A 17 -5.50 8.94 -9.66
CA CYS A 17 -4.71 7.90 -10.30
C CYS A 17 -3.85 8.50 -11.42
N PHE A 18 -2.81 7.78 -11.84
CA PHE A 18 -1.87 8.22 -12.87
C PHE A 18 -2.55 8.47 -14.23
N SER A 19 -3.39 7.54 -14.68
CA SER A 19 -4.23 7.65 -15.87
C SER A 19 -5.54 6.89 -15.64
N PRO A 20 -6.69 7.34 -16.19
CA PRO A 20 -7.94 6.58 -16.15
C PRO A 20 -7.80 5.16 -16.70
N ASP A 21 -7.00 4.98 -17.75
CA ASP A 21 -6.75 3.68 -18.40
C ASP A 21 -5.82 2.77 -17.57
N ALA A 22 -5.20 3.32 -16.51
CA ALA A 22 -4.26 2.64 -15.64
C ALA A 22 -4.79 2.46 -14.20
N ALA A 23 -6.07 2.79 -13.96
CA ALA A 23 -6.64 2.92 -12.62
C ALA A 23 -7.59 1.77 -12.27
N LEU A 24 -7.27 1.01 -11.23
CA LEU A 24 -8.21 0.07 -10.61
C LEU A 24 -9.21 0.77 -9.69
N HIS A 25 -8.82 1.92 -9.14
CA HIS A 25 -9.63 2.73 -8.24
C HIS A 25 -9.95 4.07 -8.89
N THR A 26 -11.01 4.13 -9.70
CA THR A 26 -11.47 5.33 -10.41
C THR A 26 -12.23 6.33 -9.53
N LYS A 27 -12.27 6.11 -8.22
CA LYS A 27 -12.98 7.00 -7.29
C LYS A 27 -12.21 8.31 -7.12
N ASP A 28 -12.96 9.41 -7.16
CA ASP A 28 -12.40 10.77 -7.00
C ASP A 28 -12.38 11.24 -5.54
N SER A 29 -12.88 10.42 -4.61
CA SER A 29 -12.99 10.82 -3.21
C SER A 29 -13.01 9.63 -2.26
N PHE A 30 -12.52 9.85 -1.03
CA PHE A 30 -12.61 8.84 0.04
C PHE A 30 -14.05 8.41 0.30
N HIS A 31 -14.21 7.14 0.68
CA HIS A 31 -15.46 6.49 1.02
C HIS A 31 -16.23 7.30 2.09
N PRO A 32 -17.56 7.47 1.96
CA PRO A 32 -18.35 8.28 2.89
C PRO A 32 -18.20 7.86 4.36
N GLN A 33 -18.13 6.56 4.63
CA GLN A 33 -17.92 6.04 5.99
C GLN A 33 -16.54 6.40 6.54
N VAL A 34 -15.49 6.36 5.72
CA VAL A 34 -14.13 6.77 6.12
C VAL A 34 -14.12 8.24 6.52
N LYS A 35 -14.73 9.10 5.69
CA LYS A 35 -14.88 10.53 6.01
C LYS A 35 -15.66 10.75 7.30
N ALA A 36 -16.73 9.98 7.54
CA ALA A 36 -17.53 10.09 8.75
C ALA A 36 -16.72 9.70 10.00
N VAL A 37 -15.98 8.60 9.95
CA VAL A 37 -15.11 8.15 11.05
C VAL A 37 -14.04 9.18 11.38
N CYS A 38 -13.33 9.70 10.38
CA CYS A 38 -12.25 10.68 10.57
C CYS A 38 -12.74 12.00 11.17
N ARG A 39 -14.01 12.38 10.95
CA ARG A 39 -14.60 13.59 11.57
C ARG A 39 -14.81 13.43 13.08
N VAL A 40 -15.10 12.21 13.53
CA VAL A 40 -15.45 11.91 14.92
C VAL A 40 -14.20 11.52 15.73
N GLN A 41 -13.28 10.77 15.12
CA GLN A 41 -12.06 10.28 15.79
C GLN A 41 -10.88 11.20 15.50
N LYS A 42 -10.66 12.20 16.36
CA LYS A 42 -9.41 12.95 16.38
C LYS A 42 -8.41 12.22 17.29
N SER A 43 -7.44 11.57 16.66
CA SER A 43 -6.12 11.20 17.21
C SER A 43 -5.96 9.93 18.09
N ASP A 44 -6.81 9.62 19.08
CA ASP A 44 -6.26 8.82 20.22
C ASP A 44 -6.77 7.37 20.42
N THR A 45 -7.59 6.78 19.53
CA THR A 45 -8.16 5.42 19.78
C THR A 45 -8.21 4.51 18.56
N VAL A 46 -7.32 4.75 17.59
CA VAL A 46 -7.47 4.19 16.25
C VAL A 46 -6.32 3.23 15.92
N SER A 47 -6.65 1.95 15.71
CA SER A 47 -5.73 0.83 15.42
C SER A 47 -5.10 0.85 14.02
N PHE A 48 -5.57 1.70 13.12
CA PHE A 48 -5.21 1.71 11.69
C PHE A 48 -4.24 2.83 11.28
N ASN A 49 -3.30 3.18 12.16
CA ASN A 49 -2.38 4.30 11.95
C ASN A 49 -1.13 3.95 11.12
N ILE A 50 -0.98 2.72 10.66
CA ILE A 50 0.22 2.27 9.96
C ILE A 50 -0.08 1.24 8.87
N ALA A 51 0.57 1.39 7.72
CA ALA A 51 0.55 0.40 6.65
C ALA A 51 1.95 -0.03 6.22
N LYS A 52 2.14 -1.34 6.13
CA LYS A 52 3.31 -2.01 5.59
C LYS A 52 3.23 -2.05 4.08
N VAL A 53 4.27 -1.51 3.45
CA VAL A 53 4.45 -1.48 2.01
C VAL A 53 5.78 -2.15 1.68
N ILE A 54 5.75 -3.18 0.84
CA ILE A 54 6.97 -3.82 0.35
C ILE A 54 7.26 -3.37 -1.07
N VAL A 55 8.53 -3.11 -1.37
CA VAL A 55 8.97 -2.66 -2.70
C VAL A 55 9.87 -3.73 -3.29
N VAL A 56 9.44 -4.32 -4.41
CA VAL A 56 10.10 -5.48 -5.06
C VAL A 56 10.40 -5.18 -6.53
N GLY A 57 11.31 -5.95 -7.14
CA GLY A 57 11.75 -5.74 -8.52
C GLY A 57 13.24 -6.00 -8.69
N ASP A 58 13.71 -6.00 -9.94
CA ASP A 58 15.10 -6.34 -10.28
C ASP A 58 16.14 -5.43 -9.60
N VAL A 59 17.39 -5.88 -9.60
CA VAL A 59 18.52 -5.02 -9.21
C VAL A 59 18.60 -3.80 -10.13
N SER A 60 19.01 -2.65 -9.60
CA SER A 60 19.22 -1.40 -10.35
C SER A 60 18.00 -0.73 -11.01
N VAL A 61 16.78 -1.27 -10.83
CA VAL A 61 15.52 -0.62 -11.30
C VAL A 61 15.12 0.60 -10.46
N GLY A 62 15.90 1.02 -9.46
CA GLY A 62 15.65 2.27 -8.74
C GLY A 62 14.68 2.20 -7.54
N LYS A 63 14.46 1.03 -6.93
CA LYS A 63 13.64 0.87 -5.70
C LYS A 63 14.09 1.77 -4.55
N THR A 64 15.38 1.71 -4.20
CA THR A 64 15.98 2.56 -3.17
C THR A 64 15.86 4.04 -3.51
N CYS A 65 16.08 4.41 -4.78
CA CYS A 65 15.98 5.80 -5.23
C CYS A 65 14.53 6.31 -5.21
N LEU A 66 13.55 5.46 -5.50
CA LEU A 66 12.12 5.77 -5.41
C LEU A 66 11.76 6.14 -3.97
N ILE A 67 12.16 5.32 -3.01
CA ILE A 67 11.90 5.56 -1.57
C ILE A 67 12.69 6.79 -1.08
N SER A 68 13.99 6.86 -1.36
CA SER A 68 14.85 7.94 -0.85
C SER A 68 14.45 9.31 -1.42
N SER A 69 14.12 9.38 -2.71
CA SER A 69 13.65 10.61 -3.36
C SER A 69 12.40 11.14 -2.66
N PHE A 70 11.49 10.26 -2.25
CA PHE A 70 10.28 10.67 -1.53
C PHE A 70 10.55 11.06 -0.07
N CYS A 71 11.24 10.22 0.71
CA CYS A 71 11.39 10.44 2.16
C CYS A 71 12.42 11.54 2.49
N LYS A 72 13.55 11.54 1.76
CA LYS A 72 14.72 12.38 2.04
C LYS A 72 14.82 13.58 1.10
N GLY A 73 14.14 13.55 -0.06
CA GLY A 73 14.29 14.59 -1.09
C GLY A 73 15.65 14.55 -1.80
N GLU A 74 16.45 13.51 -1.55
CA GLU A 74 17.81 13.36 -2.05
C GLU A 74 17.97 12.01 -2.75
N ILE A 75 18.81 11.99 -3.78
CA ILE A 75 19.22 10.78 -4.48
C ILE A 75 20.71 10.60 -4.22
N ASP A 76 21.08 9.48 -3.62
CA ASP A 76 22.49 9.09 -3.55
C ASP A 76 22.96 8.77 -4.97
N LYS A 77 23.92 9.55 -5.47
CA LYS A 77 24.53 9.36 -6.80
C LYS A 77 25.48 8.16 -6.83
N ASN A 78 25.95 7.70 -5.67
CA ASN A 78 26.80 6.54 -5.56
C ASN A 78 25.92 5.30 -5.41
N TYR A 79 25.59 4.68 -6.54
CA TYR A 79 24.84 3.42 -6.54
C TYR A 79 25.54 2.37 -5.66
N LYS A 80 24.81 1.89 -4.65
CA LYS A 80 25.17 0.73 -3.84
C LYS A 80 24.01 -0.24 -3.88
N ALA A 81 24.28 -1.50 -4.19
CA ALA A 81 23.24 -2.52 -4.16
C ALA A 81 22.75 -2.72 -2.73
N THR A 82 21.43 -2.71 -2.52
CA THR A 82 20.82 -3.05 -1.22
C THR A 82 21.17 -4.50 -0.88
N ILE A 83 21.74 -4.70 0.32
CA ILE A 83 22.03 -6.03 0.87
C ILE A 83 20.93 -6.36 1.86
N GLY A 84 20.14 -7.40 1.58
CA GLY A 84 19.01 -7.78 2.43
C GLY A 84 17.81 -6.84 2.24
N VAL A 85 17.46 -6.09 3.30
CA VAL A 85 16.27 -5.22 3.34
C VAL A 85 16.59 -3.94 4.14
N ASP A 86 16.17 -2.80 3.63
CA ASP A 86 16.21 -1.52 4.34
C ASP A 86 14.78 -1.05 4.69
N PHE A 87 14.66 -0.24 5.74
CA PHE A 87 13.39 0.18 6.30
C PHE A 87 13.34 1.70 6.45
N GLU A 88 12.30 2.32 5.90
CA GLU A 88 12.03 3.74 6.04
C GLU A 88 10.57 3.95 6.50
N MET A 89 10.35 4.83 7.48
CA MET A 89 9.01 5.19 7.95
C MET A 89 8.68 6.62 7.54
N GLU A 90 7.66 6.79 6.70
CA GLU A 90 7.16 8.13 6.34
C GLU A 90 5.80 8.40 6.99
N ARG A 91 5.66 9.60 7.58
CA ARG A 91 4.43 10.04 8.26
C ARG A 91 3.58 10.93 7.38
N PHE A 92 2.27 10.73 7.49
CA PHE A 92 1.22 11.43 6.78
C PHE A 92 0.16 11.89 7.76
N GLU A 93 -0.66 12.83 7.30
CA GLU A 93 -1.93 13.16 7.93
C GLU A 93 -3.02 12.99 6.87
N VAL A 94 -3.89 12.00 7.04
CA VAL A 94 -4.97 11.70 6.09
C VAL A 94 -6.30 12.06 6.74
N LEU A 95 -7.02 13.02 6.15
CA LEU A 95 -8.28 13.54 6.69
C LEU A 95 -8.17 14.04 8.15
N GLY A 96 -7.00 14.60 8.53
CA GLY A 96 -6.73 15.05 9.89
C GLY A 96 -6.32 13.93 10.87
N VAL A 97 -6.17 12.69 10.39
CA VAL A 97 -5.76 11.53 11.19
C VAL A 97 -4.28 11.20 10.91
N PRO A 98 -3.43 11.06 11.94
CA PRO A 98 -2.05 10.60 11.76
C PRO A 98 -2.00 9.20 11.16
N PHE A 99 -1.18 9.04 10.12
CA PHE A 99 -0.97 7.77 9.43
C PHE A 99 0.50 7.61 9.05
N SER A 100 1.00 6.39 8.94
CA SER A 100 2.39 6.13 8.58
C SER A 100 2.50 5.00 7.56
N LEU A 101 3.41 5.16 6.60
CA LEU A 101 3.85 4.05 5.74
C LEU A 101 5.16 3.49 6.29
N GLN A 102 5.22 2.17 6.41
CA GLN A 102 6.45 1.42 6.58
C GLN A 102 6.91 0.92 5.22
N LEU A 103 7.93 1.55 4.66
CA LEU A 103 8.49 1.23 3.35
C LEU A 103 9.64 0.26 3.53
N TRP A 104 9.47 -0.96 3.03
CA TRP A 104 10.48 -2.01 3.07
C TRP A 104 11.15 -2.11 1.69
N ASP A 105 12.36 -1.55 1.58
CA ASP A 105 13.19 -1.63 0.38
C ASP A 105 13.89 -2.98 0.33
N THR A 106 13.64 -3.76 -0.72
CA THR A 106 14.17 -5.13 -0.82
C THR A 106 15.35 -5.21 -1.78
N ALA A 107 16.31 -6.09 -1.50
CA ALA A 107 17.37 -6.40 -2.44
C ALA A 107 16.80 -7.00 -3.73
N GLY A 108 17.15 -6.41 -4.87
CA GLY A 108 16.75 -6.91 -6.19
C GLY A 108 17.61 -8.03 -6.75
N GLN A 109 18.66 -8.47 -6.04
CA GLN A 109 19.49 -9.59 -6.50
C GLN A 109 18.85 -10.91 -6.07
N GLU A 110 18.77 -11.86 -7.00
CA GLU A 110 18.20 -13.19 -6.75
C GLU A 110 18.85 -13.91 -5.57
N ARG A 111 20.16 -13.74 -5.37
CA ARG A 111 20.90 -14.36 -4.25
C ARG A 111 20.44 -13.88 -2.87
N PHE A 112 19.79 -12.73 -2.79
CA PHE A 112 19.24 -12.18 -1.54
C PHE A 112 17.72 -12.29 -1.44
N LYS A 113 17.03 -12.83 -2.46
CA LYS A 113 15.57 -13.01 -2.46
C LYS A 113 15.07 -13.81 -1.26
N CYS A 114 15.79 -14.86 -0.85
CA CYS A 114 15.41 -15.68 0.31
C CYS A 114 15.43 -14.87 1.63
N ILE A 115 16.33 -13.89 1.75
CA ILE A 115 16.36 -12.99 2.90
C ILE A 115 15.20 -12.00 2.81
N ALA A 116 15.00 -11.40 1.63
CA ALA A 116 13.93 -10.44 1.40
C ALA A 116 12.53 -11.03 1.63
N SER A 117 12.28 -12.27 1.21
CA SER A 117 10.96 -12.91 1.31
C SER A 117 10.48 -13.08 2.74
N THR A 118 11.39 -13.21 3.72
CA THR A 118 11.03 -13.26 5.15
C THR A 118 10.28 -12.00 5.63
N TYR A 119 10.41 -10.89 4.90
CA TYR A 119 9.76 -9.62 5.20
C TYR A 119 8.47 -9.38 4.40
N TYR A 120 8.05 -10.30 3.52
CA TYR A 120 6.89 -10.05 2.66
C TYR A 120 5.56 -10.16 3.38
N ARG A 121 5.46 -11.05 4.37
CA ARG A 121 4.20 -11.36 5.06
C ARG A 121 3.53 -10.12 5.65
N GLY A 122 2.23 -10.01 5.43
CA GLY A 122 1.38 -8.97 6.02
C GLY A 122 1.57 -7.60 5.38
N ALA A 123 1.96 -7.55 4.11
CA ALA A 123 1.96 -6.32 3.34
C ALA A 123 0.52 -5.85 3.11
N GLN A 124 0.26 -4.56 3.29
CA GLN A 124 -1.00 -3.92 2.88
C GLN A 124 -0.91 -3.33 1.47
N ALA A 125 0.31 -3.07 0.99
CA ALA A 125 0.57 -2.78 -0.40
C ALA A 125 1.88 -3.40 -0.90
N ILE A 126 1.90 -3.79 -2.16
CA ILE A 126 3.08 -4.26 -2.88
C ILE A 126 3.34 -3.31 -4.06
N ILE A 127 4.55 -2.77 -4.10
CA ILE A 127 5.03 -1.93 -5.19
C ILE A 127 6.02 -2.75 -6.00
N VAL A 128 5.65 -3.12 -7.21
CA VAL A 128 6.50 -3.84 -8.16
C VAL A 128 7.15 -2.81 -9.08
N VAL A 129 8.47 -2.71 -9.01
CA VAL A 129 9.24 -1.67 -9.70
C VAL A 129 9.98 -2.25 -10.89
N PHE A 130 9.89 -1.55 -12.01
CA PHE A 130 10.69 -1.82 -13.20
C PHE A 130 11.31 -0.53 -13.73
N ASP A 131 12.23 -0.65 -14.68
CA ASP A 131 12.91 0.47 -15.33
C ASP A 131 12.30 0.70 -16.72
N LEU A 132 11.79 1.91 -16.98
CA LEU A 132 11.16 2.27 -18.25
C LEU A 132 12.11 2.20 -19.46
N SER A 133 13.42 2.15 -19.23
CA SER A 133 14.43 1.94 -20.26
C SER A 133 14.79 0.47 -20.49
N SER A 134 14.24 -0.46 -19.69
CA SER A 134 14.58 -1.89 -19.72
C SER A 134 13.34 -2.79 -19.82
N VAL A 135 13.06 -3.28 -21.03
CA VAL A 135 11.93 -4.19 -21.30
C VAL A 135 12.04 -5.49 -20.50
N SER A 136 13.24 -6.03 -20.29
CA SER A 136 13.43 -7.25 -19.49
C SER A 136 12.96 -7.07 -18.05
N SER A 137 13.18 -5.90 -17.46
CA SER A 137 12.73 -5.61 -16.08
C SER A 137 11.20 -5.60 -15.95
N LEU A 138 10.48 -5.19 -17.00
CA LEU A 138 9.02 -5.26 -17.05
C LEU A 138 8.54 -6.72 -17.14
N VAL A 139 9.21 -7.54 -17.95
CA VAL A 139 8.89 -8.98 -18.06
C VAL A 139 9.05 -9.69 -16.71
N HIS A 140 10.12 -9.39 -15.96
CA HIS A 140 10.36 -9.99 -14.66
C HIS A 140 9.41 -9.50 -13.55
N ALA A 141 8.74 -8.36 -13.74
CA ALA A 141 7.82 -7.77 -12.75
C ALA A 141 6.75 -8.77 -12.30
N ARG A 142 6.21 -9.58 -13.23
CA ARG A 142 5.24 -10.63 -12.91
C ARG A 142 5.79 -11.64 -11.89
N GLN A 143 7.00 -12.14 -12.13
CA GLN A 143 7.60 -13.13 -11.24
C GLN A 143 7.86 -12.55 -9.84
N TRP A 144 8.28 -11.28 -9.76
CA TRP A 144 8.45 -10.59 -8.50
C TRP A 144 7.14 -10.44 -7.72
N LEU A 145 6.04 -10.14 -8.41
CA LEU A 145 4.72 -10.09 -7.78
C LEU A 145 4.30 -11.47 -7.29
N GLU A 146 4.42 -12.51 -8.12
CA GLU A 146 4.07 -13.88 -7.74
C GLU A 146 4.84 -14.34 -6.50
N ASP A 147 6.15 -14.05 -6.45
CA ASP A 147 6.99 -14.35 -5.29
C ASP A 147 6.52 -13.59 -4.04
N ALA A 148 6.19 -12.30 -4.18
CA ALA A 148 5.71 -11.48 -3.07
C ALA A 148 4.32 -11.90 -2.56
N MET A 149 3.46 -12.40 -3.45
CA MET A 149 2.11 -12.82 -3.13
C MET A 149 2.02 -14.17 -2.41
N LYS A 150 3.07 -15.02 -2.44
CA LYS A 150 3.08 -16.31 -1.74
C LYS A 150 2.80 -16.19 -0.24
N ASP A 151 3.17 -15.07 0.37
CA ASP A 151 3.03 -14.81 1.81
C ASP A 151 1.93 -13.79 2.16
N ASN A 152 1.08 -13.42 1.18
CA ASN A 152 0.08 -12.35 1.33
C ASN A 152 -1.30 -12.78 0.81
N ASP A 153 -2.37 -12.23 1.38
CA ASP A 153 -3.74 -12.51 0.95
C ASP A 153 -4.12 -11.59 -0.24
N PRO A 154 -4.39 -12.15 -1.43
CA PRO A 154 -4.72 -11.39 -2.63
C PRO A 154 -5.95 -10.49 -2.50
N SER A 155 -6.85 -10.78 -1.57
CA SER A 155 -8.07 -9.97 -1.35
C SER A 155 -7.82 -8.71 -0.52
N SER A 156 -6.67 -8.62 0.15
CA SER A 156 -6.38 -7.59 1.16
C SER A 156 -5.23 -6.66 0.78
N VAL A 157 -4.48 -6.99 -0.27
CA VAL A 157 -3.26 -6.28 -0.67
C VAL A 157 -3.52 -5.39 -1.88
N LEU A 158 -3.12 -4.12 -1.77
CA LEU A 158 -3.11 -3.20 -2.90
C LEU A 158 -1.85 -3.39 -3.74
N LEU A 159 -2.01 -3.44 -5.06
CA LEU A 159 -0.90 -3.69 -5.99
C LEU A 159 -0.62 -2.45 -6.84
N PHE A 160 0.66 -2.13 -6.98
CA PHE A 160 1.14 -1.04 -7.83
C PHE A 160 2.26 -1.52 -8.73
N LEU A 161 2.19 -1.18 -10.02
CA LEU A 161 3.25 -1.40 -10.98
C LEU A 161 3.90 -0.05 -11.31
N VAL A 162 5.17 0.12 -10.99
CA VAL A 162 5.86 1.42 -11.08
C VAL A 162 7.02 1.36 -12.05
N GLY A 163 6.88 2.07 -13.17
CA GLY A 163 7.96 2.33 -14.12
C GLY A 163 8.80 3.52 -13.67
N THR A 164 10.06 3.28 -13.37
CA THR A 164 11.01 4.34 -12.93
C THR A 164 11.89 4.81 -14.07
N LYS A 165 12.73 5.82 -13.79
CA LYS A 165 13.68 6.41 -14.74
C LYS A 165 13.01 6.94 -16.01
N LYS A 166 11.79 7.48 -15.86
CA LYS A 166 11.03 8.13 -16.95
C LYS A 166 11.84 9.19 -17.69
N ASP A 167 12.79 9.83 -17.02
CA ASP A 167 13.71 10.82 -17.58
C ASP A 167 14.73 10.28 -18.60
N LEU A 168 14.91 8.95 -18.68
CA LEU A 168 15.86 8.33 -19.62
C LEU A 168 15.23 7.97 -20.98
N SER A 169 13.90 7.91 -21.05
CA SER A 169 13.18 7.51 -22.27
C SER A 169 12.70 8.74 -23.04
N ASN A 170 12.86 8.71 -24.37
CA ASN A 170 12.21 9.72 -25.21
C ASN A 170 10.69 9.46 -25.30
N PRO A 171 9.86 10.44 -25.72
CA PRO A 171 8.41 10.29 -25.72
C PRO A 171 7.88 9.09 -26.52
N GLU A 172 8.52 8.74 -27.64
CA GLU A 172 8.08 7.62 -28.48
C GLU A 172 8.38 6.27 -27.81
N GLN A 173 9.57 6.12 -27.23
CA GLN A 173 9.95 4.93 -26.46
C GLN A 173 9.09 4.78 -25.22
N LEU A 174 8.84 5.89 -24.51
CA LEU A 174 8.01 5.91 -23.31
C LEU A 174 6.60 5.42 -23.64
N ALA A 175 5.95 5.95 -24.68
CA ALA A 175 4.60 5.55 -25.07
C ALA A 175 4.48 4.04 -25.35
N LYS A 176 5.48 3.44 -26.02
CA LYS A 176 5.50 2.00 -26.30
C LYS A 176 5.63 1.16 -25.03
N VAL A 177 6.52 1.55 -24.12
CA VAL A 177 6.74 0.82 -22.86
C VAL A 177 5.55 1.00 -21.91
N GLU A 178 4.96 2.20 -21.84
CA GLU A 178 3.76 2.47 -21.05
C GLU A 178 2.57 1.63 -21.51
N GLN A 179 2.38 1.44 -22.83
CA GLN A 179 1.31 0.59 -23.34
C GLN A 179 1.42 -0.86 -22.86
N GLU A 180 2.62 -1.45 -22.91
CA GLU A 180 2.87 -2.81 -22.42
C GLU A 180 2.76 -2.88 -20.88
N ALA A 181 3.18 -1.83 -20.17
CA ALA A 181 3.06 -1.76 -18.72
C ALA A 181 1.61 -1.64 -18.26
N ILE A 182 0.78 -0.86 -18.95
CA ILE A 182 -0.66 -0.74 -18.70
C ILE A 182 -1.32 -2.11 -18.89
N ARG A 183 -1.05 -2.79 -20.01
CA ARG A 183 -1.56 -4.14 -20.26
C ARG A 183 -1.17 -5.12 -19.15
N LEU A 184 0.10 -5.13 -18.74
CA LEU A 184 0.55 -5.98 -17.64
C LEU A 184 -0.17 -5.62 -16.33
N SER A 185 -0.37 -4.32 -16.06
CA SER A 185 -1.02 -3.83 -14.85
C SER A 185 -2.48 -4.29 -14.74
N GLU A 186 -3.21 -4.33 -15.86
CA GLU A 186 -4.57 -4.88 -15.92
C GLU A 186 -4.57 -6.38 -15.61
N GLU A 187 -3.66 -7.13 -16.22
CA GLU A 187 -3.54 -8.58 -16.04
C GLU A 187 -3.23 -8.96 -14.59
N ILE A 188 -2.35 -8.22 -13.93
CA ILE A 188 -1.97 -8.47 -12.54
C ILE A 188 -2.82 -7.72 -11.52
N LYS A 189 -3.82 -6.95 -11.97
CA LYS A 189 -4.65 -6.07 -11.14
C LYS A 189 -3.80 -5.17 -10.24
N ALA A 190 -2.84 -4.46 -10.84
CA ALA A 190 -2.08 -3.38 -10.21
C ALA A 190 -2.42 -2.01 -10.81
N GLU A 191 -2.35 -0.94 -10.00
CA GLU A 191 -2.43 0.44 -10.50
C GLU A 191 -1.06 0.84 -11.08
N TYR A 192 -1.02 1.29 -12.34
CA TYR A 192 0.23 1.65 -13.02
C TYR A 192 0.64 3.11 -12.78
N TRP A 193 1.95 3.35 -12.59
CA TRP A 193 2.55 4.67 -12.43
C TRP A 193 3.89 4.78 -13.16
N ALA A 194 4.12 5.88 -13.89
CA ALA A 194 5.44 6.24 -14.42
C ALA A 194 6.04 7.40 -13.63
N VAL A 195 7.27 7.23 -13.14
CA VAL A 195 7.94 8.19 -12.24
C VAL A 195 9.41 8.40 -12.60
N SER A 196 9.99 9.50 -12.14
CA SER A 196 11.42 9.76 -12.21
C SER A 196 11.91 10.27 -10.87
N ALA A 197 12.68 9.44 -10.16
CA ALA A 197 13.34 9.88 -8.93
C ALA A 197 14.27 11.08 -9.20
N LYS A 198 14.95 11.10 -10.36
CA LYS A 198 15.91 12.14 -10.77
C LYS A 198 15.29 13.52 -10.92
N SER A 199 14.13 13.61 -11.56
CA SER A 199 13.42 14.88 -11.76
C SER A 199 12.40 15.17 -10.65
N GLY A 200 12.03 14.15 -9.87
CA GLY A 200 10.92 14.20 -8.91
C GLY A 200 9.55 13.95 -9.55
N ASP A 201 9.47 13.78 -10.88
CA ASP A 201 8.21 13.59 -11.61
C ASP A 201 7.44 12.36 -11.10
N GLY A 202 6.17 12.56 -10.75
CA GLY A 202 5.24 11.53 -10.27
C GLY A 202 5.52 10.95 -8.87
N ILE A 203 6.70 11.18 -8.28
CA ILE A 203 7.13 10.55 -7.01
C ILE A 203 6.17 10.91 -5.86
N ARG A 204 5.91 12.21 -5.69
CA ARG A 204 5.06 12.68 -4.59
C ARG A 204 3.64 12.17 -4.75
N ASP A 205 3.04 12.35 -5.92
CA ASP A 205 1.64 12.00 -6.16
C ASP A 205 1.42 10.49 -6.02
N PHE A 206 2.38 9.67 -6.47
CA PHE A 206 2.37 8.23 -6.28
C PHE A 206 2.32 7.84 -4.80
N PHE A 207 3.22 8.34 -3.95
CA PHE A 207 3.21 7.96 -2.54
C PHE A 207 2.02 8.53 -1.75
N LEU A 208 1.52 9.72 -2.12
CA LEU A 208 0.26 10.22 -1.54
C LEU A 208 -0.91 9.30 -1.90
N ARG A 209 -0.94 8.77 -3.13
CA ARG A 209 -1.94 7.81 -3.59
C ARG A 209 -1.85 6.51 -2.78
N VAL A 210 -0.66 5.93 -2.63
CA VAL A 210 -0.43 4.73 -1.82
C VAL A 210 -0.89 4.94 -0.37
N ALA A 211 -0.51 6.06 0.25
CA ALA A 211 -0.91 6.39 1.61
C ALA A 211 -2.44 6.50 1.76
N SER A 212 -3.10 7.13 0.79
CA SER A 212 -4.54 7.32 0.80
C SER A 212 -5.32 6.01 0.69
N LEU A 213 -4.93 5.15 -0.27
CA LEU A 213 -5.63 3.90 -0.52
C LEU A 213 -5.41 2.89 0.61
N THR A 214 -4.19 2.79 1.13
CA THR A 214 -3.90 1.91 2.28
C THR A 214 -4.57 2.39 3.56
N PHE A 215 -4.65 3.71 3.79
CA PHE A 215 -5.43 4.28 4.88
C PHE A 215 -6.91 3.93 4.76
N GLU A 216 -7.52 4.18 3.60
CA GLU A 216 -8.93 3.86 3.34
C GLU A 216 -9.23 2.38 3.56
N ALA A 217 -8.41 1.48 2.99
CA ALA A 217 -8.57 0.04 3.17
C ALA A 217 -8.47 -0.37 4.65
N SER A 218 -7.52 0.22 5.39
CA SER A 218 -7.34 -0.09 6.82
C SER A 218 -8.53 0.38 7.66
N VAL A 219 -9.07 1.57 7.38
CA VAL A 219 -10.28 2.09 8.06
C VAL A 219 -11.47 1.18 7.79
N LEU A 220 -11.71 0.81 6.53
CA LEU A 220 -12.84 -0.03 6.15
C LEU A 220 -12.75 -1.42 6.78
N SER A 221 -11.57 -2.05 6.77
CA SER A 221 -11.35 -3.35 7.41
C SER A 221 -11.66 -3.30 8.92
N GLU A 222 -11.28 -2.23 9.61
CA GLU A 222 -11.57 -2.07 11.04
C GLU A 222 -13.06 -1.84 11.32
N LEU A 223 -13.77 -1.14 10.43
CA LEU A 223 -15.23 -0.99 10.52
C LEU A 223 -15.96 -2.34 10.36
N GLU A 224 -15.53 -3.17 9.42
CA GLU A 224 -16.11 -4.51 9.20
C GLU A 224 -15.89 -5.43 10.40
N LYS A 225 -14.69 -5.42 10.98
CA LYS A 225 -14.37 -6.18 12.20
C LYS A 225 -15.24 -5.75 13.38
N ASN A 226 -15.43 -4.44 13.58
CA ASN A 226 -16.24 -3.91 14.68
C ASN A 226 -17.73 -4.17 14.48
N GLY A 227 -18.23 -4.08 13.24
CA GLY A 227 -19.61 -4.48 12.90
C GLY A 227 -19.88 -5.96 13.18
N SER A 228 -18.91 -6.84 12.87
CA SER A 228 -19.00 -8.27 13.12
C SER A 228 -18.97 -8.62 14.62
N ARG A 229 -18.16 -7.91 15.43
CA ARG A 229 -18.14 -8.06 16.89
C ARG A 229 -19.48 -7.69 17.52
N ASN A 230 -20.04 -6.53 17.13
CA ASN A 230 -21.33 -6.07 17.65
C ASN A 230 -22.48 -7.01 17.26
N ALA A 231 -22.45 -7.62 16.07
CA ALA A 231 -23.43 -8.62 15.66
C ALA A 231 -23.32 -9.93 16.45
N GLY A 232 -22.09 -10.40 16.74
CA GLY A 232 -21.87 -11.59 17.56
C GLY A 232 -22.35 -11.45 19.01
N ASP A 233 -22.23 -10.26 19.59
CA ASP A 233 -22.73 -9.97 20.95
C ASP A 233 -24.26 -9.91 21.00
N ILE A 234 -24.92 -9.42 19.94
CA ILE A 234 -26.39 -9.43 19.83
C ILE A 234 -26.92 -10.87 19.75
N ILE A 235 -26.25 -11.76 19.01
CA ILE A 235 -26.67 -13.17 18.87
C ILE A 235 -26.56 -13.91 20.22
N ARG A 236 -25.52 -13.64 21.01
CA ARG A 236 -25.38 -14.23 22.37
C ARG A 236 -26.43 -13.72 23.37
N LEU A 237 -26.90 -12.48 23.22
CA LEU A 237 -27.96 -11.94 24.07
C LEU A 237 -29.34 -12.54 23.73
N THR A 238 -29.56 -12.96 22.48
CA THR A 238 -30.81 -13.63 22.09
C THR A 238 -30.90 -15.10 22.52
N GLU A 239 -29.79 -15.79 22.78
CA GLU A 239 -29.79 -17.18 23.26
C GLU A 239 -30.02 -17.34 24.78
N THR A 240 -30.11 -16.25 25.55
CA THR A 240 -30.29 -16.31 27.02
C THR A 240 -31.74 -16.14 27.50
N ASN A 241 -32.72 -16.04 26.61
CA ASN A 241 -34.14 -15.92 26.98
C ASN A 241 -34.96 -17.16 26.62
N HIS A 242 -34.73 -18.28 27.32
CA HIS A 242 -35.78 -19.29 27.54
C HIS A 242 -35.76 -19.87 28.98
N THR A 243 -36.57 -19.20 29.81
CA THR A 243 -37.40 -19.67 30.94
C THR A 243 -36.79 -20.10 32.29
N PRO A 244 -37.36 -19.60 33.43
CA PRO A 244 -36.96 -19.95 34.79
C PRO A 244 -37.64 -21.24 35.29
N ALA A 245 -37.00 -21.82 36.31
CA ALA A 245 -37.28 -23.06 37.00
C ALA A 245 -38.74 -23.30 37.48
N LYS A 246 -39.16 -24.58 37.50
CA LYS A 246 -40.20 -25.09 38.40
C LYS A 246 -39.60 -26.16 39.33
N ARG A 247 -39.73 -25.91 40.65
CA ARG A 247 -39.41 -26.82 41.76
C ARG A 247 -40.61 -27.76 42.05
N LYS A 248 -40.30 -29.07 42.17
CA LYS A 248 -40.73 -30.15 43.14
C LYS A 248 -42.20 -30.30 43.61
N PRO A 249 -42.70 -31.53 43.89
CA PRO A 249 -42.50 -32.19 45.21
C PRO A 249 -42.26 -33.73 45.23
N ASN A 250 -42.05 -34.23 46.44
CA ASN A 250 -41.50 -35.51 46.97
C ASN A 250 -42.26 -36.85 46.77
N CYS A 251 -41.50 -37.94 47.02
CA CYS A 251 -41.82 -39.29 47.57
C CYS A 251 -42.78 -40.21 46.76
N CYS A 252 -42.66 -41.54 46.77
CA CYS A 252 -42.06 -42.51 47.71
C CYS A 252 -41.01 -43.42 47.08
#